data_AF-D8J950-F1
#
_entry.id   AF-D8J950-F1
#
_cell.length_a   1.000
_cell.length_b   1.000
_cell.length_c   1.000
_cell.angle_alpha   90.00
_cell.angle_beta   90.00
_cell.angle_gamma   90.00
#
_symmetry.space_group_name_H-M   'P 1'
#
loop_
_entity.id
_entity.type
_entity.pdbx_description
1 polymer ?
#
loop_
_entity_poly.entity_id
_entity_poly.type
_entity_poly.pdbx_seq_one_letter_code
_entity_poly.pdbx_strand_id
1 'polypeptide(L)'
;MAAAAITPGLDGSRSGVVGTTSMESTFDPSRHGFGFYNWRIREGPYPGTPPDAIDDGWRESFERAFDRRLSELPAGVVGALSRHAREGLLEAVRTDGYCYGMIFAAQRYFERPETIPADFGTASEITHPHAPLSGEATPVLEDLIDYQTAQYVDFHAWLGRYALFDASLIDYESQIPDLLAAVDAFGTAAITLFTESSVRSHQVLVYDYERSPGRLVLFAYNPNYTAATYEEYTYTVEVDTSGASPVPRPTEHAGYDQFVHNEYDRAIRTRRESAGAGPLADGNSLYERLFGTTLFVDADPAVRTIVVDPAGRRLDHTAGPEPLHYRYGAPEGTYTIVLRGREDAEYAVGIHAASQHRTFLDETVEGSLEAGETDRYEVHIDGSGATLETGVGATALLGALGTGYAYRTRGPSNRDHDNDV
;
A
#
# COMPACT_ATOMS: atom_id res chain seq x y z
N MET A 1 -3.76 -35.76 30.06
CA MET A 1 -3.63 -36.26 28.68
C MET A 1 -2.78 -35.25 27.94
N ALA A 2 -1.59 -35.65 27.52
CA ALA A 2 -0.61 -34.78 26.88
C ALA A 2 -1.02 -34.52 25.43
N ALA A 3 -1.10 -33.24 25.05
CA ALA A 3 -1.28 -32.81 23.67
C ALA A 3 0.06 -32.91 22.95
N ALA A 4 0.12 -33.72 21.90
CA ALA A 4 1.27 -33.83 21.03
C ALA A 4 1.34 -32.58 20.14
N ALA A 5 2.42 -31.82 20.25
CA ALA A 5 2.79 -30.79 19.30
C ALA A 5 3.22 -31.48 17.99
N ILE A 6 2.48 -31.24 16.91
CA ILE A 6 2.91 -31.58 15.56
C ILE A 6 3.68 -30.35 15.06
N THR A 7 5.01 -30.42 15.15
CA THR A 7 5.90 -29.50 14.43
C THR A 7 5.92 -29.96 12.97
N PRO A 8 5.48 -29.16 11.98
CA PRO A 8 5.71 -29.50 10.58
C PRO A 8 7.21 -29.43 10.32
N GLY A 9 7.80 -30.56 9.92
CA GLY A 9 9.18 -30.59 9.42
C GLY A 9 9.28 -29.78 8.12
N LEU A 10 10.10 -28.73 8.14
CA LEU A 10 10.39 -27.83 7.02
C LEU A 10 11.44 -28.40 6.05
N ASP A 11 11.41 -29.71 5.78
CA ASP A 11 12.25 -30.35 4.77
C ASP A 11 11.37 -30.89 3.65
N GLY A 12 11.14 -30.06 2.64
CA GLY A 12 10.42 -30.45 1.43
C GLY A 12 10.82 -29.56 0.26
N SER A 13 11.76 -30.03 -0.56
CA SER A 13 11.82 -29.62 -1.97
C SER A 13 10.54 -30.10 -2.66
N ARG A 14 9.91 -29.25 -3.47
CA ARG A 14 9.01 -29.74 -4.54
C ARG A 14 9.86 -30.49 -5.57
N SER A 15 10.20 -31.74 -5.25
CA SER A 15 10.37 -32.81 -6.23
C SER A 15 9.32 -33.88 -5.91
N GLY A 16 8.06 -33.45 -5.84
CA GLY A 16 6.92 -34.33 -5.72
C GLY A 16 6.24 -34.36 -7.07
N VAL A 17 6.14 -35.55 -7.68
CA VAL A 17 5.27 -35.80 -8.83
C VAL A 17 3.84 -35.53 -8.36
N VAL A 18 3.37 -34.31 -8.61
CA VAL A 18 1.98 -33.91 -8.47
C VAL A 18 1.21 -34.76 -9.48
N GLY A 19 0.31 -35.61 -8.99
CA GLY A 19 -0.64 -36.30 -9.84
C GLY A 19 -1.31 -35.26 -10.73
N THR A 20 -1.32 -35.51 -12.05
CA THR A 20 -1.77 -34.61 -13.12
C THR A 20 -2.93 -33.70 -12.71
N THR A 21 -2.63 -32.58 -12.07
CA THR A 21 -3.50 -31.41 -12.02
C THR A 21 -3.47 -30.89 -13.45
N SER A 22 -4.65 -30.71 -14.04
CA SER A 22 -4.80 -30.15 -15.39
C SER A 22 -3.86 -28.96 -15.57
N MET A 23 -3.08 -28.93 -16.66
CA MET A 23 -2.21 -27.78 -17.01
C MET A 23 -2.97 -26.44 -17.09
N GLU A 24 -4.31 -26.44 -17.04
CA GLU A 24 -5.13 -25.23 -16.99
C GLU A 24 -5.27 -24.60 -15.59
N SER A 25 -4.74 -25.20 -14.51
CA SER A 25 -4.92 -24.68 -13.15
C SER A 25 -3.84 -23.69 -12.68
N THR A 26 -2.82 -23.41 -13.50
CA THR A 26 -1.69 -22.54 -13.11
C THR A 26 -1.72 -21.24 -13.91
N PHE A 27 -1.48 -20.12 -13.23
CA PHE A 27 -1.43 -18.83 -13.91
C PHE A 27 -0.15 -18.75 -14.77
N ASP A 28 -0.32 -18.63 -16.09
CA ASP A 28 0.74 -18.39 -17.06
C ASP A 28 0.74 -16.90 -17.46
N PRO A 29 1.75 -16.11 -17.08
CA PRO A 29 1.81 -14.68 -17.44
C PRO A 29 1.79 -14.38 -18.95
N SER A 30 2.24 -15.31 -19.80
CA SER A 30 2.21 -15.14 -21.26
C SER A 30 0.80 -15.26 -21.86
N ARG A 31 -0.14 -15.82 -21.10
CA ARG A 31 -1.55 -16.02 -21.50
C ARG A 31 -2.53 -15.21 -20.65
N HIS A 32 -2.30 -15.18 -19.34
CA HIS A 32 -3.19 -14.57 -18.36
C HIS A 32 -2.73 -13.19 -17.90
N GLY A 33 -1.50 -12.79 -18.22
CA GLY A 33 -1.07 -11.40 -18.10
C GLY A 33 -1.61 -10.54 -19.25
N PHE A 34 -1.67 -9.22 -19.06
CA PHE A 34 -2.11 -8.31 -20.11
C PHE A 34 -1.09 -8.15 -21.23
N GLY A 35 -1.58 -7.93 -22.46
CA GLY A 35 -0.75 -7.62 -23.64
C GLY A 35 -0.18 -6.19 -23.66
N PHE A 36 -0.52 -5.36 -22.68
CA PHE A 36 -0.03 -3.98 -22.55
C PHE A 36 0.72 -3.75 -21.23
N TYR A 37 1.62 -2.78 -21.26
CA TYR A 37 2.36 -2.32 -20.09
C TYR A 37 1.43 -1.66 -19.08
N ASN A 38 1.86 -1.65 -17.82
CA ASN A 38 1.20 -0.92 -16.74
C ASN A 38 0.72 0.45 -17.22
N TRP A 39 -0.60 0.62 -17.26
CA TRP A 39 -1.22 1.82 -17.78
C TRP A 39 -0.93 2.99 -16.83
N ARG A 40 -0.60 4.15 -17.43
CA ARG A 40 -0.22 5.37 -16.72
C ARG A 40 -0.96 6.55 -17.33
N ILE A 41 -1.30 7.53 -16.50
CA ILE A 41 -1.96 8.76 -16.92
C ILE A 41 -1.00 9.89 -16.62
N ARG A 42 -0.32 10.37 -17.67
CA ARG A 42 0.70 11.41 -17.52
C ARG A 42 0.09 12.78 -17.17
N GLU A 43 -1.13 13.06 -17.61
CA GLU A 43 -1.84 14.33 -17.39
C GLU A 43 -3.36 14.11 -17.39
N GLY A 44 -4.09 14.88 -16.58
CA GLY A 44 -5.56 14.88 -16.50
C GLY A 44 -6.12 14.30 -15.20
N PRO A 45 -7.42 14.50 -14.92
CA PRO A 45 -8.06 13.88 -13.76
C PRO A 45 -8.02 12.36 -13.89
N TYR A 46 -7.91 11.67 -12.77
CA TYR A 46 -8.09 10.22 -12.74
C TYR A 46 -9.46 9.86 -13.34
N PRO A 47 -9.52 9.04 -14.38
CA PRO A 47 -10.75 8.73 -15.06
C PRO A 47 -11.69 8.01 -14.10
N GLY A 48 -12.95 8.41 -14.13
CA GLY A 48 -14.06 7.58 -13.69
C GLY A 48 -14.27 7.39 -12.19
N THR A 49 -13.56 8.08 -11.28
CA THR A 49 -13.92 8.04 -9.84
C THR A 49 -14.65 9.31 -9.41
N PRO A 50 -16.00 9.28 -9.21
CA PRO A 50 -16.73 10.39 -8.65
C PRO A 50 -16.26 10.70 -7.23
N PRO A 51 -16.14 11.99 -6.83
CA PRO A 51 -15.75 12.35 -5.46
C PRO A 51 -16.61 11.69 -4.37
N ASP A 52 -17.91 11.54 -4.63
CA ASP A 52 -18.86 10.93 -3.68
C ASP A 52 -18.61 9.42 -3.50
N ALA A 53 -18.11 8.73 -4.53
CA ALA A 53 -17.79 7.30 -4.46
C ALA A 53 -16.63 7.02 -3.49
N ILE A 54 -15.73 8.01 -3.30
CA ILE A 54 -14.63 7.92 -2.33
C ILE A 54 -15.21 7.95 -0.92
N ASP A 55 -16.00 9.00 -0.65
CA ASP A 55 -16.56 9.30 0.65
C ASP A 55 -17.51 8.22 1.15
N ASP A 56 -18.36 7.70 0.29
CA ASP A 56 -19.29 6.63 0.67
C ASP A 56 -18.57 5.28 0.72
N GLY A 57 -17.65 5.02 -0.21
CA GLY A 57 -16.93 3.75 -0.32
C GLY A 57 -16.10 3.41 0.91
N TRP A 58 -15.30 4.36 1.42
CA TRP A 58 -14.48 4.11 2.61
C TRP A 58 -15.34 3.96 3.86
N ARG A 59 -16.43 4.74 3.97
CA ARG A 59 -17.32 4.69 5.13
C ARG A 59 -18.00 3.34 5.23
N GLU A 60 -18.63 2.90 4.16
CA GLU A 60 -19.27 1.59 4.11
C GLU A 60 -18.27 0.45 4.33
N SER A 61 -17.07 0.56 3.76
CA SER A 61 -16.03 -0.44 3.95
C SER A 61 -15.54 -0.51 5.39
N PHE A 62 -15.36 0.64 6.05
CA PHE A 62 -15.01 0.71 7.46
C PHE A 62 -16.06 0.04 8.34
N GLU A 63 -17.33 0.42 8.19
CA GLU A 63 -18.41 -0.09 9.05
C GLU A 63 -18.56 -1.60 8.90
N ARG A 64 -18.37 -2.11 7.67
CA ARG A 64 -18.37 -3.54 7.38
C ARG A 64 -17.14 -4.27 7.92
N ALA A 65 -15.97 -3.63 7.90
CA ALA A 65 -14.72 -4.22 8.39
C ALA A 65 -14.75 -4.43 9.91
N PHE A 66 -15.25 -3.44 10.64
CA PHE A 66 -15.24 -3.46 12.10
C PHE A 66 -16.56 -3.83 12.76
N ASP A 67 -17.62 -4.01 11.97
CA ASP A 67 -18.99 -4.19 12.46
C ASP A 67 -19.39 -3.10 13.48
N ARG A 68 -19.00 -1.85 13.16
CA ARG A 68 -19.15 -0.67 14.04
C ARG A 68 -19.55 0.54 13.23
N ARG A 69 -20.40 1.39 13.80
CA ARG A 69 -20.82 2.62 13.11
C ARG A 69 -19.75 3.69 13.21
N LEU A 70 -19.53 4.44 12.13
CA LEU A 70 -18.60 5.58 12.17
C LEU A 70 -19.02 6.66 13.16
N SER A 71 -20.31 6.78 13.44
CA SER A 71 -20.85 7.69 14.47
C SER A 71 -20.35 7.39 15.89
N GLU A 72 -19.71 6.23 16.12
CA GLU A 72 -19.07 5.90 17.39
C GLU A 72 -17.66 6.51 17.53
N LEU A 73 -17.05 6.92 16.41
CA LEU A 73 -15.75 7.59 16.41
C LEU A 73 -15.90 9.11 16.61
N PRO A 74 -14.89 9.79 17.18
CA PRO A 74 -14.84 11.24 17.19
C PRO A 74 -14.90 11.81 15.76
N ALA A 75 -15.64 12.91 15.57
CA ALA A 75 -15.83 13.52 14.25
C ALA A 75 -14.51 13.90 13.56
N GLY A 76 -13.51 14.34 14.33
CA GLY A 76 -12.16 14.65 13.82
C GLY A 76 -11.45 13.43 13.23
N VAL A 77 -11.59 12.24 13.85
CA VAL A 77 -11.04 10.98 13.31
C VAL A 77 -11.73 10.61 12.00
N VAL A 78 -13.06 10.73 11.93
CA VAL A 78 -13.83 10.46 10.70
C VAL A 78 -13.43 11.43 9.58
N GLY A 79 -13.22 12.71 9.90
CA GLY A 79 -12.71 13.72 8.97
C GLY A 79 -11.31 13.38 8.46
N ALA A 80 -10.40 12.98 9.36
CA ALA A 80 -9.04 12.59 9.01
C ALA A 80 -8.99 11.32 8.15
N LEU A 81 -9.82 10.32 8.45
CA LEU A 81 -9.99 9.12 7.62
C LEU A 81 -10.52 9.47 6.22
N SER A 82 -11.53 10.35 6.14
CA SER A 82 -12.06 10.81 4.85
C SER A 82 -10.96 11.49 4.01
N ARG A 83 -10.17 12.36 4.65
CA ARG A 83 -9.06 13.03 3.98
C ARG A 83 -8.00 12.04 3.52
N HIS A 84 -7.63 11.08 4.37
CA HIS A 84 -6.69 10.02 3.98
C HIS A 84 -7.16 9.30 2.71
N ALA A 85 -8.41 8.85 2.68
CA ALA A 85 -8.95 8.15 1.51
C ALA A 85 -8.88 9.01 0.24
N ARG A 86 -9.23 10.31 0.35
CA ARG A 86 -9.16 11.26 -0.76
C ARG A 86 -7.73 11.53 -1.23
N GLU A 87 -6.81 11.83 -0.33
CA GLU A 87 -5.41 12.11 -0.65
C GLU A 87 -4.69 10.86 -1.17
N GLY A 88 -5.02 9.68 -0.66
CA GLY A 88 -4.52 8.40 -1.19
C GLY A 88 -4.94 8.20 -2.65
N LEU A 89 -6.18 8.53 -3.00
CA LEU A 89 -6.61 8.50 -4.41
C LEU A 89 -5.89 9.57 -5.24
N LEU A 90 -5.75 10.80 -4.72
CA LEU A 90 -4.98 11.85 -5.40
C LEU A 90 -3.54 11.40 -5.66
N GLU A 91 -2.94 10.70 -4.72
CA GLU A 91 -1.62 10.10 -4.85
C GLU A 91 -1.59 9.00 -5.93
N ALA A 92 -2.64 8.20 -6.08
CA ALA A 92 -2.77 7.24 -7.18
C ALA A 92 -2.70 7.94 -8.56
N VAL A 93 -3.30 9.12 -8.66
CA VAL A 93 -3.23 9.96 -9.87
C VAL A 93 -1.81 10.46 -10.10
N ARG A 94 -1.09 10.82 -9.03
CA ARG A 94 0.27 11.40 -9.10
C ARG A 94 1.36 10.35 -9.36
N THR A 95 1.19 9.14 -8.84
CA THR A 95 2.25 8.09 -8.83
C THR A 95 2.27 7.22 -10.08
N ASP A 96 1.37 7.47 -11.03
CA ASP A 96 1.57 7.13 -12.44
C ASP A 96 1.62 5.60 -12.68
N GLY A 97 0.56 4.88 -12.30
CA GLY A 97 0.43 3.44 -12.61
C GLY A 97 -0.80 2.74 -12.01
N TYR A 98 -1.44 1.87 -12.80
CA TYR A 98 -2.57 1.02 -12.40
C TYR A 98 -2.13 -0.40 -11.99
N CYS A 99 -0.97 -0.53 -11.33
CA CYS A 99 -0.40 -1.84 -11.05
C CYS A 99 -1.30 -2.70 -10.16
N TYR A 100 -2.00 -2.10 -9.20
CA TYR A 100 -2.98 -2.81 -8.38
C TYR A 100 -4.19 -3.22 -9.23
N GLY A 101 -4.76 -2.27 -9.97
CA GLY A 101 -5.88 -2.54 -10.88
C GLY A 101 -5.61 -3.69 -11.85
N MET A 102 -4.44 -3.67 -12.50
CA MET A 102 -4.05 -4.68 -13.48
C MET A 102 -3.80 -6.05 -12.87
N ILE A 103 -3.19 -6.11 -11.68
CA ILE A 103 -2.93 -7.39 -11.04
C ILE A 103 -4.23 -8.09 -10.64
N PHE A 104 -5.19 -7.36 -10.07
CA PHE A 104 -6.47 -7.95 -9.68
C PHE A 104 -7.40 -8.23 -10.86
N ALA A 105 -7.36 -7.43 -11.92
CA ALA A 105 -8.07 -7.75 -13.16
C ALA A 105 -7.50 -9.00 -13.84
N ALA A 106 -6.17 -9.12 -13.95
CA ALA A 106 -5.53 -10.31 -14.52
C ALA A 106 -5.83 -11.57 -13.68
N GLN A 107 -5.76 -11.46 -12.35
CA GLN A 107 -6.15 -12.53 -11.44
C GLN A 107 -7.62 -12.95 -11.64
N ARG A 108 -8.54 -11.98 -11.76
CA ARG A 108 -9.96 -12.24 -12.02
C ARG A 108 -10.15 -12.98 -13.34
N TYR A 109 -9.52 -12.54 -14.42
CA TYR A 109 -9.63 -13.17 -15.73
C TYR A 109 -9.06 -14.59 -15.77
N PHE A 110 -8.01 -14.86 -15.01
CA PHE A 110 -7.51 -16.22 -14.83
C PHE A 110 -8.49 -17.12 -14.07
N GLU A 111 -9.01 -16.66 -12.93
CA GLU A 111 -9.88 -17.48 -12.09
C GLU A 111 -11.31 -17.60 -12.64
N ARG A 112 -11.72 -16.63 -13.45
CA ARG A 112 -13.04 -16.51 -14.05
C ARG A 112 -12.92 -16.09 -15.52
N PRO A 113 -12.46 -16.98 -16.42
CA PRO A 113 -12.27 -16.65 -17.83
C PRO A 113 -13.52 -16.13 -18.52
N GLU A 114 -14.72 -16.46 -18.01
CA GLU A 114 -16.00 -15.93 -18.51
C GLU A 114 -16.19 -14.42 -18.28
N THR A 115 -15.34 -13.80 -17.46
CA THR A 115 -15.36 -12.35 -17.22
C THR A 115 -14.48 -11.57 -18.20
N ILE A 116 -13.68 -12.25 -19.02
CA ILE A 116 -12.94 -11.62 -20.11
C ILE A 116 -13.95 -11.07 -21.12
N PRO A 117 -13.79 -9.83 -21.64
CA PRO A 117 -14.68 -9.29 -22.66
C PRO A 117 -14.74 -10.21 -23.89
N ALA A 118 -15.92 -10.40 -24.45
CA ALA A 118 -16.22 -11.46 -25.44
C ALA A 118 -15.36 -11.45 -26.72
N ASP A 119 -14.67 -10.35 -27.01
CA ASP A 119 -13.77 -10.20 -28.17
C ASP A 119 -12.38 -10.85 -27.94
N PHE A 120 -12.09 -11.33 -26.73
CA PHE A 120 -10.80 -11.90 -26.34
C PHE A 120 -10.96 -13.30 -25.75
N GLY A 121 -10.10 -14.22 -26.17
CA GLY A 121 -10.02 -15.58 -25.59
C GLY A 121 -9.15 -15.63 -24.34
N THR A 122 -8.21 -14.68 -24.20
CA THR A 122 -7.27 -14.61 -23.08
C THR A 122 -6.95 -13.16 -22.72
N ALA A 123 -6.45 -12.92 -21.51
CA ALA A 123 -6.06 -11.57 -21.09
C ALA A 123 -4.87 -11.01 -21.89
N SER A 124 -3.99 -11.87 -22.41
CA SER A 124 -2.84 -11.45 -23.21
C SER A 124 -3.21 -10.85 -24.56
N GLU A 125 -4.39 -11.18 -25.10
CA GLU A 125 -4.93 -10.58 -26.32
C GLU A 125 -5.44 -9.15 -26.11
N ILE A 126 -5.67 -8.75 -24.86
CA ILE A 126 -6.03 -7.39 -24.51
C ILE A 126 -4.76 -6.54 -24.56
N THR A 127 -4.66 -5.69 -25.58
CA THR A 127 -3.47 -4.86 -25.87
C THR A 127 -3.65 -3.38 -25.51
N HIS A 128 -4.79 -3.01 -24.92
CA HIS A 128 -5.08 -1.64 -24.51
C HIS A 128 -6.12 -1.60 -23.37
N PRO A 129 -6.04 -0.67 -22.41
CA PRO A 129 -7.02 -0.56 -21.32
C PRO A 129 -8.43 -0.21 -21.81
N HIS A 130 -8.57 0.56 -22.89
CA HIS A 130 -9.88 0.88 -23.49
C HIS A 130 -10.47 -0.26 -24.34
N ALA A 131 -9.98 -1.48 -24.21
CA ALA A 131 -10.53 -2.62 -24.94
C ALA A 131 -11.92 -3.04 -24.41
N PRO A 132 -12.81 -3.55 -25.28
CA PRO A 132 -12.67 -3.61 -26.74
C PRO A 132 -12.83 -2.23 -27.39
N LEU A 133 -12.09 -1.96 -28.47
CA LEU A 133 -12.07 -0.65 -29.15
C LEU A 133 -13.31 -0.41 -30.05
N SER A 134 -14.16 -1.44 -30.22
CA SER A 134 -15.30 -1.47 -31.13
C SER A 134 -16.58 -0.86 -30.53
N GLY A 135 -16.59 -0.50 -29.24
CA GLY A 135 -17.74 0.04 -28.52
C GLY A 135 -17.43 1.28 -27.68
N GLU A 136 -18.48 1.91 -27.14
CA GLU A 136 -18.33 3.04 -26.21
C GLU A 136 -17.98 2.59 -24.77
N ALA A 137 -18.32 1.36 -24.40
CA ALA A 137 -18.01 0.79 -23.10
C ALA A 137 -16.55 0.30 -23.06
N THR A 138 -15.88 0.51 -21.92
CA THR A 138 -14.47 0.12 -21.72
C THR A 138 -14.35 -0.79 -20.49
N PRO A 139 -14.94 -2.00 -20.53
CA PRO A 139 -15.04 -2.89 -19.36
C PRO A 139 -13.69 -3.23 -18.74
N VAL A 140 -12.62 -3.34 -19.55
CA VAL A 140 -11.26 -3.55 -19.03
C VAL A 140 -10.85 -2.35 -18.19
N LEU A 141 -10.93 -1.14 -18.74
CA LEU A 141 -10.60 0.09 -18.03
C LEU A 141 -11.44 0.28 -16.76
N GLU A 142 -12.74 -0.02 -16.83
CA GLU A 142 -13.65 0.03 -15.67
C GLU A 142 -13.18 -0.92 -14.57
N ASP A 143 -12.87 -2.18 -14.89
CA ASP A 143 -12.31 -3.13 -13.91
C ASP A 143 -10.97 -2.63 -13.32
N LEU A 144 -10.09 -2.07 -14.16
CA LEU A 144 -8.80 -1.53 -13.71
C LEU A 144 -8.99 -0.37 -12.73
N ILE A 145 -9.87 0.59 -13.06
CA ILE A 145 -10.22 1.72 -12.20
C ILE A 145 -10.85 1.21 -10.91
N ASP A 146 -11.82 0.31 -10.99
CA ASP A 146 -12.56 -0.19 -9.83
C ASP A 146 -11.67 -0.91 -8.84
N TYR A 147 -10.72 -1.74 -9.31
CA TYR A 147 -9.73 -2.37 -8.44
C TYR A 147 -8.72 -1.35 -7.92
N GLN A 148 -8.18 -0.49 -8.76
CA GLN A 148 -7.19 0.51 -8.33
C GLN A 148 -7.78 1.49 -7.31
N THR A 149 -9.05 1.87 -7.43
CA THR A 149 -9.76 2.69 -6.44
C THR A 149 -10.01 1.91 -5.14
N ALA A 150 -10.34 0.61 -5.23
CA ALA A 150 -10.54 -0.24 -4.06
C ALA A 150 -9.34 -0.28 -3.11
N GLN A 151 -8.12 -0.12 -3.63
CA GLN A 151 -6.92 -0.04 -2.79
C GLN A 151 -7.00 1.06 -1.72
N TYR A 152 -7.70 2.16 -2.01
CA TYR A 152 -7.75 3.33 -1.13
C TYR A 152 -9.07 3.45 -0.36
N VAL A 153 -10.16 2.92 -0.92
CA VAL A 153 -11.49 3.02 -0.29
C VAL A 153 -11.93 1.73 0.40
N ASP A 154 -11.32 0.58 0.12
CA ASP A 154 -11.61 -0.63 0.88
C ASP A 154 -10.67 -0.74 2.09
N PHE A 155 -11.27 -0.66 3.28
CA PHE A 155 -10.54 -0.68 4.54
C PHE A 155 -9.74 -1.97 4.73
N HIS A 156 -10.15 -3.10 4.14
CA HIS A 156 -9.34 -4.32 4.21
C HIS A 156 -8.12 -4.27 3.29
N ALA A 157 -8.25 -3.62 2.14
CA ALA A 157 -7.13 -3.37 1.24
C ALA A 157 -6.10 -2.46 1.90
N TRP A 158 -6.58 -1.48 2.65
CA TRP A 158 -5.76 -0.60 3.46
C TRP A 158 -5.11 -1.36 4.63
N LEU A 159 -5.88 -2.13 5.40
CA LEU A 159 -5.40 -2.89 6.56
C LEU A 159 -4.25 -3.84 6.23
N GLY A 160 -4.41 -4.62 5.16
CA GLY A 160 -3.33 -5.54 4.75
C GLY A 160 -2.10 -4.84 4.19
N ARG A 161 -2.16 -3.53 3.98
CA ARG A 161 -1.03 -2.68 3.60
C ARG A 161 -0.56 -1.74 4.70
N TYR A 162 -1.18 -1.79 5.87
CA TYR A 162 -0.77 -0.97 7.01
C TYR A 162 0.69 -1.23 7.40
N ALA A 163 1.18 -2.47 7.23
CA ALA A 163 2.57 -2.83 7.48
C ALA A 163 3.58 -2.18 6.50
N LEU A 164 3.14 -1.60 5.38
CA LEU A 164 4.02 -0.81 4.49
C LEU A 164 4.58 0.43 5.21
N PHE A 165 3.85 0.96 6.18
CA PHE A 165 4.25 2.14 6.95
C PHE A 165 5.17 1.82 8.12
N ASP A 166 5.33 0.53 8.44
CA ASP A 166 6.17 0.04 9.52
C ASP A 166 6.54 -1.41 9.27
N ALA A 167 7.69 -1.61 8.62
CA ALA A 167 8.16 -2.95 8.27
C ALA A 167 8.37 -3.85 9.49
N SER A 168 8.54 -3.29 10.70
CA SER A 168 8.63 -4.07 11.94
C SER A 168 7.35 -4.81 12.29
N LEU A 169 6.23 -4.47 11.64
CA LEU A 169 4.95 -5.18 11.78
C LEU A 169 4.84 -6.40 10.86
N ILE A 170 5.80 -6.62 9.96
CA ILE A 170 5.75 -7.74 9.01
C ILE A 170 6.27 -9.00 9.69
N ASP A 171 5.37 -9.94 9.93
CA ASP A 171 5.71 -11.29 10.38
C ASP A 171 5.88 -12.22 9.19
N TYR A 172 7.11 -12.34 8.69
CA TYR A 172 7.41 -13.24 7.58
C TYR A 172 7.27 -14.72 7.94
N GLU A 173 7.34 -15.10 9.22
CA GLU A 173 7.20 -16.50 9.64
C GLU A 173 5.77 -17.01 9.44
N SER A 174 4.76 -16.16 9.65
CA SER A 174 3.36 -16.48 9.35
C SER A 174 2.97 -16.16 7.90
N GLN A 175 3.36 -14.99 7.39
CA GLN A 175 2.94 -14.51 6.07
C GLN A 175 3.41 -15.40 4.92
N ILE A 176 4.63 -15.96 4.99
CA ILE A 176 5.16 -16.81 3.92
C ILE A 176 4.35 -18.11 3.77
N PRO A 177 4.10 -18.90 4.84
CA PRO A 177 3.18 -20.03 4.76
C PRO A 177 1.81 -19.68 4.17
N ASP A 178 1.21 -18.56 4.58
CA ASP A 178 -0.11 -18.13 4.09
C ASP A 178 -0.09 -17.75 2.62
N LEU A 179 0.91 -16.99 2.18
CA LEU A 179 1.15 -16.65 0.78
C LEU A 179 1.23 -17.92 -0.07
N LEU A 180 2.02 -18.90 0.36
CA LEU A 180 2.29 -20.10 -0.42
C LEU A 180 1.09 -21.05 -0.39
N ALA A 181 0.33 -21.09 0.70
CA ALA A 181 -0.96 -21.77 0.77
C ALA A 181 -1.98 -21.15 -0.19
N ALA A 182 -2.00 -19.82 -0.33
CA ALA A 182 -2.88 -19.13 -1.28
C ALA A 182 -2.49 -19.42 -2.74
N VAL A 183 -1.19 -19.44 -3.06
CA VAL A 183 -0.72 -19.87 -4.39
C VAL A 183 -1.13 -21.32 -4.66
N ASP A 184 -0.98 -22.22 -3.68
CA ASP A 184 -1.34 -23.64 -3.85
C ASP A 184 -2.83 -23.88 -4.00
N ALA A 185 -3.65 -23.15 -3.26
CA ALA A 185 -5.10 -23.29 -3.27
C ALA A 185 -5.75 -22.68 -4.52
N PHE A 186 -5.16 -21.62 -5.07
CA PHE A 186 -5.84 -20.78 -6.06
C PHE A 186 -5.01 -20.44 -7.30
N GLY A 187 -3.78 -20.95 -7.39
CA GLY A 187 -2.85 -20.70 -8.48
C GLY A 187 -2.20 -19.31 -8.46
N THR A 188 -2.67 -18.37 -7.63
CA THR A 188 -2.10 -17.02 -7.52
C THR A 188 -2.28 -16.38 -6.15
N ALA A 189 -1.37 -15.48 -5.78
CA ALA A 189 -1.51 -14.60 -4.62
C ALA A 189 -0.78 -13.27 -4.85
N ALA A 190 -1.44 -12.16 -4.52
CA ALA A 190 -0.87 -10.84 -4.71
C ALA A 190 0.08 -10.48 -3.56
N ILE A 191 1.16 -9.77 -3.88
CA ILE A 191 2.04 -9.13 -2.89
C ILE A 191 2.34 -7.69 -3.30
N THR A 192 2.49 -6.82 -2.31
CA THR A 192 3.00 -5.47 -2.49
C THR A 192 4.49 -5.47 -2.17
N LEU A 193 5.32 -5.22 -3.17
CA LEU A 193 6.74 -4.96 -3.00
C LEU A 193 6.94 -3.50 -2.62
N PHE A 194 7.84 -3.18 -1.69
CA PHE A 194 8.13 -1.79 -1.35
C PHE A 194 9.56 -1.57 -0.85
N THR A 195 9.98 -0.31 -0.84
CA THR A 195 11.24 0.11 -0.25
C THR A 195 10.97 0.80 1.08
N GLU A 196 11.44 0.25 2.20
CA GLU A 196 11.16 0.76 3.56
C GLU A 196 11.47 2.25 3.70
N SER A 197 12.60 2.70 3.15
CA SER A 197 13.07 4.09 3.27
C SER A 197 12.24 5.13 2.52
N SER A 198 11.43 4.73 1.54
CA SER A 198 10.66 5.64 0.69
C SER A 198 9.17 5.32 0.62
N VAL A 199 8.76 4.16 1.15
CA VAL A 199 7.42 3.58 1.03
C VAL A 199 6.94 3.44 -0.43
N ARG A 200 7.87 3.58 -1.40
CA ARG A 200 7.56 3.36 -2.81
C ARG A 200 7.17 1.90 -2.99
N SER A 201 5.92 1.68 -3.39
CA SER A 201 5.35 0.34 -3.53
C SER A 201 5.05 -0.04 -4.98
N HIS A 202 4.95 -1.34 -5.26
CA HIS A 202 4.53 -1.90 -6.54
C HIS A 202 3.84 -3.25 -6.32
N GLN A 203 2.70 -3.47 -6.98
CA GLN A 203 1.95 -4.72 -6.86
C GLN A 203 2.42 -5.74 -7.89
N VAL A 204 2.63 -6.98 -7.46
CA VAL A 204 2.88 -8.14 -8.32
C VAL A 204 2.01 -9.33 -7.91
N LEU A 205 1.84 -10.30 -8.80
CA LEU A 205 1.01 -11.49 -8.60
C LEU A 205 1.89 -12.73 -8.63
N VAL A 206 2.14 -13.32 -7.46
CA VAL A 206 2.87 -14.58 -7.34
C VAL A 206 2.01 -15.69 -7.91
N TYR A 207 2.56 -16.52 -8.79
CA TYR A 207 1.86 -17.66 -9.40
C TYR A 207 2.55 -19.01 -9.17
N ASP A 208 3.82 -19.01 -8.78
CA ASP A 208 4.56 -20.21 -8.41
C ASP A 208 5.71 -19.88 -7.46
N TYR A 209 6.36 -20.90 -6.91
CA TYR A 209 7.53 -20.74 -6.05
C TYR A 209 8.46 -21.95 -6.05
N GLU A 210 9.75 -21.68 -5.83
CA GLU A 210 10.79 -22.67 -5.56
C GLU A 210 11.35 -22.49 -4.14
N ARG A 211 11.45 -23.60 -3.40
CA ARG A 211 12.07 -23.64 -2.08
C ARG A 211 13.35 -24.46 -2.09
N SER A 212 14.40 -23.90 -1.49
CA SER A 212 15.67 -24.57 -1.23
C SER A 212 16.21 -24.16 0.14
N PRO A 213 17.14 -24.92 0.75
CA PRO A 213 17.71 -24.55 2.05
C PRO A 213 18.26 -23.12 2.05
N GLY A 214 17.69 -22.24 2.87
CA GLY A 214 18.08 -20.85 2.99
C GLY A 214 17.62 -19.91 1.86
N ARG A 215 16.78 -20.37 0.92
CA ARG A 215 16.30 -19.54 -0.20
C ARG A 215 14.90 -19.93 -0.66
N LEU A 216 14.03 -18.93 -0.78
CA LEU A 216 12.72 -19.01 -1.42
C LEU A 216 12.73 -18.09 -2.65
N VAL A 217 12.29 -18.60 -3.79
CA VAL A 217 12.13 -17.83 -5.04
C VAL A 217 10.65 -17.82 -5.38
N LEU A 218 10.06 -16.64 -5.50
CA LEU A 218 8.68 -16.44 -5.90
C LEU A 218 8.65 -16.04 -7.37
N PHE A 219 7.90 -16.77 -8.19
CA PHE A 219 7.66 -16.41 -9.58
C PHE A 219 6.43 -15.51 -9.65
N ALA A 220 6.55 -14.33 -10.27
CA ALA A 220 5.48 -13.34 -10.23
C ALA A 220 5.20 -12.67 -11.59
N TYR A 221 3.93 -12.41 -11.86
CA TYR A 221 3.48 -11.49 -12.90
C TYR A 221 3.63 -10.05 -12.40
N ASN A 222 4.37 -9.26 -13.16
CA ASN A 222 4.66 -7.86 -12.92
C ASN A 222 3.99 -7.07 -14.05
N PRO A 223 3.02 -6.19 -13.73
CA PRO A 223 2.22 -5.53 -14.75
C PRO A 223 3.03 -4.50 -15.56
N ASN A 224 4.27 -4.18 -15.16
CA ASN A 224 5.18 -3.39 -15.98
C ASN A 224 5.82 -4.20 -17.13
N TYR A 225 5.46 -5.45 -17.33
CA TYR A 225 5.83 -6.26 -18.48
C TYR A 225 4.57 -6.77 -19.20
N THR A 226 4.62 -6.80 -20.52
CA THR A 226 3.56 -7.38 -21.34
C THR A 226 3.61 -8.90 -21.27
N ALA A 227 2.50 -9.56 -21.61
CA ALA A 227 2.44 -11.01 -21.74
C ALA A 227 3.54 -11.57 -22.66
N ALA A 228 3.82 -10.93 -23.81
CA ALA A 228 4.89 -11.34 -24.73
C ALA A 228 6.28 -11.29 -24.08
N THR A 229 6.52 -10.39 -23.13
CA THR A 229 7.80 -10.32 -22.40
C THR A 229 8.05 -11.63 -21.63
N TYR A 230 6.99 -12.28 -21.15
CA TYR A 230 7.09 -13.50 -20.37
C TYR A 230 7.39 -14.76 -21.18
N GLU A 231 7.40 -14.67 -22.51
CA GLU A 231 7.87 -15.76 -23.39
C GLU A 231 9.40 -15.94 -23.31
N GLU A 232 10.12 -14.86 -22.98
CA GLU A 232 11.59 -14.83 -22.96
C GLU A 232 12.17 -14.54 -21.57
N TYR A 233 11.35 -13.99 -20.67
CA TYR A 233 11.80 -13.51 -19.36
C TYR A 233 10.86 -13.94 -18.24
N THR A 234 11.42 -14.33 -17.09
CA THR A 234 10.65 -14.67 -15.91
C THR A 234 11.00 -13.72 -14.77
N TYR A 235 10.02 -12.96 -14.30
CA TYR A 235 10.19 -12.09 -13.15
C TYR A 235 10.12 -12.89 -11.84
N THR A 236 11.10 -12.68 -10.97
CA THR A 236 11.19 -13.38 -9.68
C THR A 236 11.43 -12.41 -8.52
N VAL A 237 10.99 -12.81 -7.33
CA VAL A 237 11.29 -12.16 -6.06
C VAL A 237 11.97 -13.19 -5.17
N GLU A 238 13.20 -12.90 -4.74
CA GLU A 238 13.95 -13.80 -3.86
C GLU A 238 13.81 -13.40 -2.40
N VAL A 239 13.72 -14.41 -1.53
CA VAL A 239 13.72 -14.26 -0.08
C VAL A 239 14.82 -15.13 0.50
N ASP A 240 15.74 -14.51 1.23
CA ASP A 240 16.74 -15.21 2.03
C ASP A 240 16.05 -15.79 3.27
N THR A 241 16.09 -17.11 3.42
CA THR A 241 15.47 -17.84 4.54
C THR A 241 16.52 -18.53 5.41
N SER A 242 17.80 -18.16 5.27
CA SER A 242 18.90 -18.80 6.02
C SER A 242 19.02 -18.30 7.47
N GLY A 243 18.46 -17.13 7.76
CA GLY A 243 18.46 -16.51 9.09
C GLY A 243 17.24 -16.87 9.94
N ALA A 244 17.21 -16.33 11.16
CA ALA A 244 16.06 -16.45 12.07
C ALA A 244 14.83 -15.64 11.62
N SER A 245 14.99 -14.76 10.63
CA SER A 245 13.89 -14.03 10.03
C SER A 245 14.11 -13.99 8.52
N PRO A 246 13.11 -14.35 7.70
CA PRO A 246 13.20 -14.21 6.25
C PRO A 246 13.44 -12.76 5.85
N VAL A 247 14.34 -12.52 4.91
CA VAL A 247 14.66 -11.18 4.40
C VAL A 247 14.48 -11.16 2.88
N PRO A 248 13.57 -10.34 2.34
CA PRO A 248 13.46 -10.15 0.91
C PRO A 248 14.77 -9.59 0.35
N ARG A 249 15.23 -10.14 -0.78
CA ARG A 249 16.38 -9.58 -1.48
C ARG A 249 15.91 -8.46 -2.41
N PRO A 250 16.69 -7.38 -2.54
CA PRO A 250 16.41 -6.34 -3.52
C PRO A 250 16.16 -6.92 -4.91
N THR A 251 14.99 -6.63 -5.49
CA THR A 251 14.71 -7.03 -6.87
C THR A 251 15.65 -6.29 -7.84
N GLU A 252 16.20 -6.99 -8.83
CA GLU A 252 17.27 -6.46 -9.72
C GLU A 252 16.92 -5.15 -10.42
N HIS A 253 15.62 -4.90 -10.67
CA HIS A 253 15.16 -3.78 -11.49
C HIS A 253 14.52 -2.64 -10.71
N ALA A 254 14.10 -2.87 -9.46
CA ALA A 254 13.31 -1.89 -8.73
C ALA A 254 13.81 -1.58 -7.30
N GLY A 255 14.70 -2.39 -6.75
CA GLY A 255 15.32 -2.11 -5.44
C GLY A 255 14.35 -2.16 -4.26
N TYR A 256 13.22 -2.86 -4.40
CA TYR A 256 12.32 -3.15 -3.27
C TYR A 256 13.00 -4.11 -2.30
N ASP A 257 13.05 -3.73 -1.03
CA ASP A 257 13.73 -4.47 0.05
C ASP A 257 12.76 -5.15 1.02
N GLN A 258 11.45 -4.92 0.86
CA GLN A 258 10.39 -5.54 1.65
C GLN A 258 9.21 -5.98 0.77
N PHE A 259 8.39 -6.90 1.29
CA PHE A 259 7.07 -7.20 0.72
C PHE A 259 6.01 -7.53 1.78
N VAL A 260 4.76 -7.27 1.44
CA VAL A 260 3.58 -7.67 2.23
C VAL A 260 2.62 -8.47 1.36
N HIS A 261 2.09 -9.56 1.90
CA HIS A 261 0.96 -10.31 1.35
C HIS A 261 -0.31 -9.91 2.11
N ASN A 262 -1.31 -9.41 1.39
CA ASN A 262 -2.60 -9.11 1.96
C ASN A 262 -3.59 -10.25 1.69
N GLU A 263 -3.88 -11.06 2.73
CA GLU A 263 -4.89 -12.12 2.66
C GLU A 263 -6.28 -11.58 2.27
N TYR A 264 -6.57 -10.32 2.61
CA TYR A 264 -7.87 -9.72 2.35
C TYR A 264 -8.06 -9.29 0.91
N ASP A 265 -7.01 -9.18 0.11
CA ASP A 265 -7.14 -8.77 -1.29
C ASP A 265 -8.07 -9.74 -2.07
N ARG A 266 -8.04 -11.04 -1.74
CA ARG A 266 -9.02 -12.02 -2.25
C ARG A 266 -10.41 -11.87 -1.63
N ALA A 267 -10.50 -11.49 -0.36
CA ALA A 267 -11.77 -11.25 0.33
C ALA A 267 -12.49 -10.00 -0.20
N ILE A 268 -11.78 -8.97 -0.65
CA ILE A 268 -12.33 -7.79 -1.35
C ILE A 268 -13.07 -8.25 -2.60
N ARG A 269 -12.46 -9.16 -3.38
CA ARG A 269 -13.09 -9.75 -4.57
C ARG A 269 -14.32 -10.61 -4.21
N THR A 270 -14.17 -11.55 -3.28
CA THR A 270 -15.25 -12.46 -2.90
C THR A 270 -16.45 -11.70 -2.30
N ARG A 271 -16.21 -10.60 -1.58
CA ARG A 271 -17.26 -9.75 -1.00
C ARG A 271 -17.92 -8.80 -1.99
N ARG A 272 -17.22 -8.34 -3.03
CA ARG A 272 -17.87 -7.72 -4.19
C ARG A 272 -18.86 -8.67 -4.87
N GLU A 273 -18.63 -9.99 -4.75
CA GLU A 273 -19.50 -11.04 -5.28
C GLU A 273 -20.52 -11.59 -4.25
N SER A 274 -20.42 -11.22 -2.97
CA SER A 274 -21.26 -11.75 -1.88
C SER A 274 -21.38 -10.78 -0.70
N ALA A 275 -22.60 -10.40 -0.32
CA ALA A 275 -22.93 -9.44 0.75
C ALA A 275 -22.71 -9.96 2.20
N GLY A 276 -21.59 -10.64 2.46
CA GLY A 276 -21.27 -11.26 3.75
C GLY A 276 -20.49 -10.37 4.72
N ALA A 277 -20.60 -10.68 6.02
CA ALA A 277 -19.84 -10.07 7.11
C ALA A 277 -18.33 -10.33 6.98
N GLY A 278 -17.50 -9.37 7.42
CA GLY A 278 -16.05 -9.40 7.25
C GLY A 278 -15.31 -10.35 8.22
N PRO A 279 -14.14 -10.86 7.83
CA PRO A 279 -13.28 -11.75 8.64
C PRO A 279 -12.72 -11.11 9.92
N LEU A 280 -12.92 -9.80 10.10
CA LEU A 280 -12.47 -9.02 11.27
C LEU A 280 -13.59 -8.84 12.32
N ALA A 281 -14.71 -9.56 12.19
CA ALA A 281 -15.84 -9.45 13.11
C ALA A 281 -15.51 -9.77 14.59
N ASP A 282 -14.44 -10.52 14.85
CA ASP A 282 -13.92 -10.78 16.22
C ASP A 282 -12.90 -9.71 16.69
N GLY A 283 -12.71 -8.65 15.90
CA GLY A 283 -11.53 -7.76 15.83
C GLY A 283 -11.37 -6.67 16.89
N ASN A 284 -11.82 -6.88 18.13
CA ASN A 284 -11.57 -5.90 19.19
C ASN A 284 -10.08 -5.56 19.35
N SER A 285 -9.16 -6.52 19.17
CA SER A 285 -7.72 -6.28 19.30
C SER A 285 -7.08 -5.50 18.15
N LEU A 286 -7.56 -5.68 16.90
CA LEU A 286 -7.06 -4.92 15.75
C LEU A 286 -7.59 -3.49 15.78
N TYR A 287 -8.89 -3.34 16.07
CA TYR A 287 -9.51 -2.04 16.21
C TYR A 287 -8.85 -1.22 17.33
N GLU A 288 -8.65 -1.81 18.51
CA GLU A 288 -7.92 -1.17 19.62
C GLU A 288 -6.47 -0.86 19.27
N ARG A 289 -5.79 -1.73 18.52
CA ARG A 289 -4.41 -1.48 18.09
C ARG A 289 -4.31 -0.30 17.11
N LEU A 290 -5.28 -0.12 16.22
CA LEU A 290 -5.26 0.94 15.22
C LEU A 290 -5.82 2.27 15.74
N PHE A 291 -6.88 2.20 16.53
CA PHE A 291 -7.63 3.35 17.04
C PHE A 291 -7.47 3.55 18.54
N GLY A 292 -6.56 2.83 19.19
CA GLY A 292 -6.21 3.06 20.60
C GLY A 292 -5.73 4.48 20.82
N THR A 293 -4.76 4.90 20.00
CA THR A 293 -4.43 6.31 19.78
C THR A 293 -4.07 6.49 18.31
N THR A 294 -4.62 7.52 17.69
CA THR A 294 -4.29 7.92 16.32
C THR A 294 -3.82 9.36 16.34
N LEU A 295 -2.72 9.64 15.63
CA LEU A 295 -2.22 10.99 15.38
C LEU A 295 -2.37 11.33 13.90
N PHE A 296 -2.88 12.52 13.60
CA PHE A 296 -2.87 13.14 12.28
C PHE A 296 -2.29 14.55 12.39
N VAL A 297 -1.48 14.91 11.42
CA VAL A 297 -0.95 16.27 11.24
C VAL A 297 -1.24 16.69 9.81
N ASP A 298 -1.99 17.77 9.67
CA ASP A 298 -2.41 18.37 8.42
C ASP A 298 -1.80 19.76 8.34
N ALA A 299 -1.08 20.05 7.27
CA ALA A 299 -0.36 21.31 7.15
C ALA A 299 -0.60 21.94 5.78
N ASP A 300 -0.67 23.27 5.75
CA ASP A 300 -0.82 24.03 4.52
C ASP A 300 0.31 23.73 3.50
N PRO A 301 0.00 23.60 2.19
CA PRO A 301 1.01 23.44 1.13
C PRO A 301 2.14 24.47 1.11
N ALA A 302 1.90 25.67 1.64
CA ALA A 302 2.88 26.75 1.68
C ALA A 302 4.11 26.39 2.53
N VAL A 303 3.98 25.46 3.47
CA VAL A 303 5.08 24.97 4.31
C VAL A 303 5.50 23.55 3.94
N ARG A 304 6.77 23.25 4.15
CA ARG A 304 7.26 21.87 4.17
C ARG A 304 7.15 21.34 5.59
N THR A 305 6.41 20.26 5.75
CA THR A 305 6.20 19.61 7.05
C THR A 305 7.01 18.33 7.16
N ILE A 306 7.59 18.09 8.32
CA ILE A 306 8.27 16.85 8.69
C ILE A 306 7.71 16.44 10.05
N VAL A 307 7.11 15.26 10.13
CA VAL A 307 6.63 14.70 11.40
C VAL A 307 7.44 13.46 11.73
N VAL A 308 7.92 13.39 12.96
CA VAL A 308 8.78 12.31 13.45
C VAL A 308 8.17 11.72 14.71
N ASP A 309 8.10 10.39 14.77
CA ASP A 309 7.62 9.66 15.93
C ASP A 309 8.65 9.59 17.07
N PRO A 310 8.29 9.07 18.27
CA PRO A 310 9.22 8.96 19.39
C PRO A 310 10.46 8.11 19.12
N ALA A 311 10.43 7.22 18.12
CA ALA A 311 11.56 6.40 17.70
C ALA A 311 12.44 7.08 16.64
N GLY A 312 12.13 8.32 16.23
CA GLY A 312 12.86 9.04 15.21
C GLY A 312 12.43 8.72 13.78
N ARG A 313 11.32 7.99 13.57
CA ARG A 313 10.83 7.60 12.25
C ARG A 313 9.93 8.68 11.67
N ARG A 314 10.10 8.96 10.38
CA ARG A 314 9.27 9.91 9.65
C ARG A 314 7.87 9.34 9.40
N LEU A 315 6.87 10.21 9.47
CA LEU A 315 5.46 9.85 9.24
C LEU A 315 4.91 10.39 7.91
N ASP A 316 5.76 10.67 6.92
CA ASP A 316 5.33 11.07 5.58
C ASP A 316 4.85 9.84 4.78
N HIS A 317 3.57 9.79 4.40
CA HIS A 317 2.98 8.59 3.76
C HIS A 317 2.59 8.75 2.30
N THR A 318 2.58 9.97 1.75
CA THR A 318 2.35 10.22 0.32
C THR A 318 3.55 10.97 -0.29
N ALA A 319 3.83 10.77 -1.58
CA ALA A 319 4.95 11.40 -2.28
C ALA A 319 4.57 12.74 -2.95
N GLY A 320 3.30 13.15 -2.85
CA GLY A 320 2.80 14.44 -3.29
C GLY A 320 3.45 15.65 -2.59
N PRO A 321 3.18 16.87 -3.09
CA PRO A 321 3.71 18.11 -2.51
C PRO A 321 3.23 18.36 -1.07
N GLU A 322 2.12 17.73 -0.69
CA GLU A 322 1.45 17.76 0.61
C GLU A 322 1.38 16.32 1.15
N PRO A 323 2.47 15.80 1.74
CA PRO A 323 2.47 14.47 2.29
C PRO A 323 1.45 14.35 3.44
N LEU A 324 0.67 13.27 3.45
CA LEU A 324 -0.13 12.94 4.63
C LEU A 324 0.80 12.56 5.78
N HIS A 325 0.57 13.14 6.97
CA HIS A 325 1.28 12.78 8.18
C HIS A 325 0.34 12.14 9.19
N TYR A 326 0.51 10.85 9.44
CA TYR A 326 -0.33 10.16 10.41
C TYR A 326 0.33 8.95 11.05
N ARG A 327 -0.22 8.51 12.17
CA ARG A 327 0.11 7.25 12.81
C ARG A 327 -1.13 6.69 13.50
N TYR A 328 -1.66 5.60 12.96
CA TYR A 328 -2.59 4.71 13.70
C TYR A 328 -1.80 3.93 14.74
N GLY A 329 -2.41 3.62 15.88
CA GLY A 329 -1.71 2.98 16.99
C GLY A 329 -0.47 3.76 17.42
N ALA A 330 -0.59 5.08 17.50
CA ALA A 330 0.48 5.99 17.91
C ALA A 330 1.01 5.59 19.30
N PRO A 331 2.26 5.11 19.42
CA PRO A 331 2.85 4.82 20.72
C PRO A 331 2.92 6.07 21.58
N GLU A 332 2.91 5.88 22.90
CA GLU A 332 3.20 6.95 23.85
C GLU A 332 4.60 7.54 23.60
N GLY A 333 4.76 8.84 23.85
CA GLY A 333 6.00 9.57 23.71
C GLY A 333 5.82 10.92 23.02
N THR A 334 6.95 11.51 22.65
CA THR A 334 7.01 12.83 22.01
C THR A 334 7.14 12.70 20.50
N TYR A 335 6.18 13.27 19.79
CA TYR A 335 6.22 13.44 18.35
C TYR A 335 6.72 14.84 18.04
N THR A 336 7.68 14.94 17.13
CA THR A 336 8.20 16.23 16.68
C THR A 336 7.60 16.60 15.33
N ILE A 337 7.04 17.81 15.23
CA ILE A 337 6.59 18.42 13.98
C ILE A 337 7.52 19.58 13.67
N VAL A 338 8.16 19.55 12.50
CA VAL A 338 9.02 20.63 12.00
C VAL A 338 8.38 21.21 10.75
N LEU A 339 8.12 22.50 10.78
CA LEU A 339 7.64 23.28 9.64
C LEU A 339 8.81 24.06 9.05
N ARG A 340 8.83 24.20 7.72
CA ARG A 340 9.81 25.04 7.03
C ARG A 340 9.14 25.83 5.91
N GLY A 341 9.27 27.16 5.94
CA GLY A 341 8.74 28.04 4.91
C GLY A 341 9.37 27.72 3.55
N ARG A 342 8.54 27.51 2.52
CA ARG A 342 9.02 27.38 1.13
C ARG A 342 9.21 28.75 0.48
N GLU A 343 8.30 29.64 0.81
CA GLU A 343 8.24 31.05 0.48
C GLU A 343 7.66 31.80 1.68
N ASP A 344 7.60 33.12 1.62
CA ASP A 344 6.99 33.94 2.67
C ASP A 344 5.48 33.69 2.65
N ALA A 345 4.99 32.99 3.67
CA ALA A 345 3.60 32.57 3.73
C ALA A 345 3.06 32.51 5.15
N GLU A 346 1.77 32.80 5.26
CA GLU A 346 0.98 32.38 6.40
C GLU A 346 0.72 30.87 6.29
N TYR A 347 0.62 30.20 7.44
CA TYR A 347 0.34 28.77 7.49
C TYR A 347 -0.69 28.44 8.55
N ALA A 348 -1.41 27.34 8.33
CA ALA A 348 -2.22 26.66 9.32
C ALA A 348 -1.79 25.20 9.39
N VAL A 349 -1.64 24.67 10.61
CA VAL A 349 -1.35 23.26 10.87
C VAL A 349 -2.37 22.70 11.85
N GLY A 350 -3.23 21.81 11.36
CA GLY A 350 -4.15 21.03 12.17
C GLY A 350 -3.44 19.81 12.77
N ILE A 351 -3.55 19.64 14.08
CA ILE A 351 -2.97 18.54 14.84
C ILE A 351 -4.10 17.84 15.58
N HIS A 352 -4.31 16.58 15.24
CA HIS A 352 -5.37 15.77 15.81
C HIS A 352 -4.80 14.51 16.45
N ALA A 353 -5.05 14.33 17.75
CA ALA A 353 -4.76 13.09 18.45
C ALA A 353 -6.02 12.59 19.15
N ALA A 354 -6.41 11.34 18.90
CA ALA A 354 -7.63 10.78 19.46
C ALA A 354 -7.53 9.28 19.65
N SER A 355 -8.30 8.78 20.62
CA SER A 355 -8.64 7.37 20.74
C SER A 355 -10.00 7.08 20.12
N GLN A 356 -10.36 5.81 20.06
CA GLN A 356 -11.69 5.32 19.69
C GLN A 356 -12.84 5.91 20.53
N HIS A 357 -12.57 6.46 21.72
CA HIS A 357 -13.62 6.97 22.63
C HIS A 357 -13.55 8.47 22.88
N ARG A 358 -12.40 9.09 22.61
CA ARG A 358 -12.13 10.45 23.05
C ARG A 358 -11.11 11.12 22.15
N THR A 359 -11.41 12.35 21.77
CA THR A 359 -10.43 13.31 21.27
C THR A 359 -9.52 13.76 22.41
N PHE A 360 -8.22 13.58 22.26
CA PHE A 360 -7.21 14.05 23.21
C PHE A 360 -6.72 15.45 22.84
N LEU A 361 -6.46 15.68 21.56
CA LEU A 361 -5.96 16.92 20.98
C LEU A 361 -6.69 17.17 19.66
N ASP A 362 -7.14 18.39 19.45
CA ASP A 362 -7.75 18.86 18.21
C ASP A 362 -7.48 20.37 18.12
N GLU A 363 -6.26 20.69 17.70
CA GLU A 363 -5.74 22.06 17.70
C GLU A 363 -5.30 22.46 16.29
N THR A 364 -5.58 23.70 15.92
CA THR A 364 -5.01 24.33 14.73
C THR A 364 -4.04 25.39 15.20
N VAL A 365 -2.78 25.28 14.76
CA VAL A 365 -1.77 26.32 14.95
C VAL A 365 -1.69 27.16 13.70
N GLU A 366 -1.75 28.47 13.86
CA GLU A 366 -1.59 29.44 12.78
C GLU A 366 -0.35 30.28 13.02
N GLY A 367 0.34 30.65 11.94
CA GLY A 367 1.55 31.47 12.01
C GLY A 367 2.00 31.95 10.65
N SER A 368 3.21 32.49 10.59
CA SER A 368 3.88 32.90 9.36
C SER A 368 5.33 32.44 9.39
N LEU A 369 5.84 32.01 8.23
CA LEU A 369 7.25 31.67 8.06
C LEU A 369 7.81 32.41 6.84
N GLU A 370 8.99 33.01 7.00
CA GLU A 370 9.79 33.45 5.87
C GLU A 370 10.37 32.24 5.10
N ALA A 371 10.75 32.46 3.85
CA ALA A 371 11.40 31.45 3.04
C ALA A 371 12.66 30.87 3.75
N GLY A 372 12.61 29.57 4.07
CA GLY A 372 13.69 28.85 4.74
C GLY A 372 13.69 28.94 6.26
N GLU A 373 12.85 29.78 6.88
CA GLU A 373 12.61 29.79 8.32
C GLU A 373 11.99 28.46 8.77
N THR A 374 12.23 28.06 10.01
CA THR A 374 11.70 26.82 10.58
C THR A 374 10.99 27.07 11.89
N ASP A 375 9.85 26.42 12.06
CA ASP A 375 9.15 26.33 13.34
C ASP A 375 9.10 24.88 13.83
N ARG A 376 8.94 24.70 15.14
CA ARG A 376 8.93 23.38 15.77
C ARG A 376 7.86 23.27 16.84
N TYR A 377 7.14 22.16 16.77
CA TYR A 377 6.10 21.75 17.70
C TYR A 377 6.38 20.36 18.23
N GLU A 378 5.96 20.12 19.47
CA GLU A 378 6.03 18.80 20.08
C GLU A 378 4.64 18.37 20.55
N VAL A 379 4.22 17.18 20.11
CA VAL A 379 2.99 16.53 20.58
C VAL A 379 3.39 15.42 21.54
N HIS A 380 3.04 15.58 22.81
CA HIS A 380 3.28 14.56 23.82
C HIS A 380 2.03 13.70 23.96
N ILE A 381 2.14 12.40 23.72
CA ILE A 381 1.06 11.43 23.88
C ILE A 381 1.39 10.53 25.06
N ASP A 382 0.45 10.38 26.00
CA ASP A 382 0.54 9.44 27.12
C ASP A 382 -0.78 8.69 27.32
N GLY A 383 -0.81 7.71 28.23
CA GLY A 383 -2.00 6.89 28.48
C GLY A 383 -3.22 7.65 29.00
N SER A 384 -3.11 8.96 29.27
CA SER A 384 -4.19 9.82 29.76
C SER A 384 -4.64 10.90 28.76
N GLY A 385 -3.82 11.22 27.76
CA GLY A 385 -4.15 12.20 26.74
C GLY A 385 -3.00 12.58 25.81
N ALA A 386 -3.16 13.75 25.19
CA ALA A 386 -2.18 14.35 24.31
C ALA A 386 -2.13 15.86 24.53
N THR A 387 -0.94 16.45 24.46
CA THR A 387 -0.74 17.90 24.63
C THR A 387 0.22 18.43 23.57
N LEU A 388 -0.05 19.65 23.09
CA LEU A 388 0.81 20.37 22.16
C LEU A 388 1.68 21.38 22.90
N GLU A 389 2.99 21.34 22.65
CA GLU A 389 3.94 22.36 23.07
C GLU A 389 4.43 23.16 21.87
N THR A 390 4.31 24.48 21.95
CA THR A 390 4.71 25.43 20.90
C THR A 390 6.05 26.08 21.23
N GLY A 391 6.81 26.48 20.20
CA GLY A 391 8.00 27.31 20.38
C GLY A 391 9.20 26.58 21.01
N VAL A 392 9.34 25.28 20.76
CA VAL A 392 10.50 24.50 21.22
C VAL A 392 11.73 24.98 20.44
N GLY A 393 12.50 25.88 21.07
CA GLY A 393 13.39 26.84 20.41
C GLY A 393 14.27 26.33 19.26
N ALA A 394 14.43 27.19 18.25
CA ALA A 394 15.23 27.01 17.03
C ALA A 394 16.76 26.81 17.24
N THR A 395 17.23 26.55 18.46
CA THR A 395 18.65 26.50 18.78
C THR A 395 19.04 25.13 19.35
N ALA A 396 19.75 24.35 18.53
CA ALA A 396 20.75 23.32 18.92
C ALA A 396 20.51 21.82 18.64
N LEU A 397 19.62 21.39 17.72
CA LEU A 397 19.57 19.96 17.35
C LEU A 397 19.48 19.59 15.85
N LEU A 398 19.80 20.51 14.93
CA LEU A 398 19.96 20.16 13.50
C LEU A 398 21.30 19.47 13.18
N GLY A 399 22.26 19.45 14.11
CA GLY A 399 23.58 18.83 13.90
C GLY A 399 23.57 17.30 13.85
N ALA A 400 22.59 16.65 14.48
CA ALA A 400 22.52 15.18 14.56
C ALA A 400 21.73 14.53 13.42
N LEU A 401 20.77 15.23 12.82
CA LEU A 401 20.00 14.72 11.67
C LEU A 401 20.60 15.12 10.31
N GLY A 402 21.44 16.15 10.27
CA GLY A 402 21.97 16.73 9.02
C GLY A 402 23.26 16.12 8.44
N THR A 403 23.99 15.26 9.18
CA THR A 403 25.31 14.76 8.72
C THR A 403 25.30 13.32 8.21
N GLY A 404 24.21 12.57 8.38
CA GLY A 404 24.09 11.18 7.90
C GLY A 404 23.43 11.01 6.52
N TYR A 405 22.64 11.98 6.06
CA TYR A 405 21.83 11.84 4.85
C TYR A 405 22.19 12.89 3.81
N ALA A 406 23.25 12.61 3.05
CA ALA A 406 23.50 13.27 1.79
C ALA A 406 22.38 12.88 0.81
N TYR A 407 21.40 13.77 0.67
CA TYR A 407 20.45 13.76 -0.42
C TYR A 407 21.24 13.88 -1.73
N ARG A 408 21.53 12.74 -2.37
CA ARG A 408 22.18 12.71 -3.68
C ARG A 408 21.11 13.06 -4.71
N THR A 409 20.93 14.36 -4.97
CA THR A 409 20.25 14.81 -6.19
C THR A 409 21.02 14.26 -7.39
N ARG A 410 20.53 13.16 -7.95
CA ARG A 410 20.97 12.72 -9.26
C ARG A 410 20.34 13.68 -10.26
N GLY A 411 21.12 14.63 -10.75
CA GLY A 411 20.70 15.52 -11.83
C GLY A 411 20.20 14.71 -13.03
N PRO A 412 19.33 15.29 -13.87
CA PRO A 412 18.78 14.60 -15.02
C PRO A 412 19.94 14.16 -15.93
N SER A 413 20.10 12.84 -16.08
CA SER A 413 20.97 12.31 -17.11
C SER A 413 20.25 12.51 -18.44
N ASN A 414 20.68 13.51 -19.21
CA ASN A 414 20.44 13.54 -20.65
C ASN A 414 20.97 12.22 -21.24
N ARG A 415 20.05 11.33 -21.59
CA ARG A 415 20.27 10.34 -22.64
C ARG A 415 19.34 10.70 -23.77
N ASP A 416 19.90 11.43 -24.72
CA ASP A 416 19.46 11.37 -26.10
C ASP A 416 19.51 9.90 -26.53
N HIS A 417 18.34 9.34 -26.80
CA HIS A 417 18.20 8.24 -27.73
C HIS A 417 17.36 8.76 -28.88
N ASP A 418 18.08 9.18 -29.92
CA ASP A 418 17.66 8.96 -31.30
C ASP A 418 17.12 7.53 -31.42
N ASN A 419 15.92 7.40 -31.94
CA ASN A 419 15.55 6.30 -32.81
C ASN A 419 14.48 6.82 -33.77
N ASP A 420 14.95 7.13 -34.97
CA ASP A 420 14.17 6.95 -36.19
C ASP A 420 13.71 5.49 -36.28
N VAL A 421 12.42 5.31 -36.56
CA VAL A 421 11.67 4.28 -37.31
C VAL A 421 10.31 4.03 -36.67
#